data_AF-A0A9E1QZJ0-F1
#
_entry.id   AF-A0A9E1QZJ0-F1
#
_cell.length_a   1.000
_cell.length_b   1.000
_cell.length_c   1.000
_cell.angle_alpha   90.00
_cell.angle_beta   90.00
_cell.angle_gamma   90.00
#
_symmetry.space_group_name_H-M   'P 1'
#
loop_
_entity.id
_entity.type
_entity.pdbx_description
1 polymer ?
#
loop_
_entity_poly.entity_id
_entity_poly.type
_entity_poly.pdbx_seq_one_letter_code
_entity_poly.pdbx_strand_id
1 'polypeptide(L)'
;MKSVDNIKRFVEVLVKEIDMVASGEPTIKHFATHNEDAAGYSLVQLIETSSITGHFVDKNGDCYIDIFSCKSFDIETAKSVVNKYFSPKQIKVTYLTRQA
;
A
#
# COMPACT_ATOMS: atom_id res chain seq x y z
N MET A 1 2.05 11.72 -8.25
CA MET A 1 1.63 10.31 -8.09
C MET A 1 2.30 9.66 -6.88
N LYS A 2 3.64 9.69 -6.78
CA LYS A 2 4.41 9.18 -5.63
C LYS A 2 4.82 10.32 -4.68
N SER A 3 3.86 11.06 -4.13
CA SER A 3 4.14 12.02 -3.05
C SER A 3 3.72 11.42 -1.72
N VAL A 4 4.40 11.82 -0.65
CA VAL A 4 4.03 11.42 0.72
C VAL A 4 2.54 11.66 1.00
N ASP A 5 1.99 12.80 0.55
CA ASP A 5 0.58 13.13 0.72
C ASP A 5 -0.35 12.20 -0.06
N ASN A 6 0.02 11.82 -1.28
CA ASN A 6 -0.80 10.91 -2.08
C ASN A 6 -0.78 9.49 -1.49
N ILE A 7 0.39 9.03 -1.00
CA ILE A 7 0.54 7.73 -0.34
C ILE A 7 -0.24 7.70 0.98
N LYS A 8 -0.19 8.80 1.76
CA LYS A 8 -0.98 8.95 2.98
C LYS A 8 -2.47 8.86 2.71
N ARG A 9 -2.98 9.67 1.77
CA ARG A 9 -4.41 9.64 1.38
C ARG A 9 -4.81 8.29 0.79
N PHE A 10 -3.92 7.63 0.05
CA PHE A 10 -4.15 6.30 -0.49
C PHE A 10 -4.40 5.29 0.63
N VAL A 11 -3.52 5.23 1.64
CA VAL A 11 -3.65 4.23 2.70
C VAL A 11 -4.81 4.52 3.63
N GLU A 12 -5.11 5.79 3.93
CA GLU A 12 -6.30 6.20 4.70
C GLU A 12 -7.60 5.74 4.01
N VAL A 13 -7.71 5.96 2.69
CA VAL A 13 -8.88 5.50 1.94
C VAL A 13 -8.88 3.99 1.81
N LEU A 14 -7.74 3.35 1.55
CA LEU A 14 -7.68 1.90 1.46
C LEU A 14 -8.21 1.25 2.74
N VAL A 15 -7.68 1.62 3.91
CA VAL A 15 -8.11 1.11 5.22
C VAL A 15 -9.63 1.21 5.38
N LYS A 16 -10.20 2.37 5.04
CA LYS A 16 -11.64 2.59 5.13
C LYS A 16 -12.44 1.68 4.19
N GLU A 17 -12.04 1.59 2.92
CA GLU A 17 -12.79 0.86 1.89
C GLU A 17 -12.72 -0.66 2.12
N ILE A 18 -11.64 -1.18 2.70
CA ILE A 18 -11.53 -2.61 3.08
C ILE A 18 -12.07 -2.89 4.49
N ASP A 19 -12.80 -1.96 5.09
CA ASP A 19 -13.45 -2.07 6.40
C ASP A 19 -12.48 -2.49 7.52
N MET A 20 -11.33 -1.84 7.56
CA MET A 20 -10.31 -2.02 8.61
C MET A 20 -10.18 -0.76 9.47
N VAL A 21 -9.54 -0.92 10.63
CA VAL A 21 -9.27 0.19 11.56
C VAL A 21 -7.78 0.43 11.63
N ALA A 22 -7.34 1.65 11.31
CA ALA A 22 -5.95 2.07 11.41
C ALA A 22 -5.52 2.20 12.88
N SER A 23 -4.33 1.70 13.19
CA SER A 23 -3.65 1.95 14.46
C SER A 23 -2.61 3.04 14.26
N GLY A 24 -2.97 4.27 14.65
CA GLY A 24 -2.13 5.45 14.52
C GLY A 24 -1.87 5.89 13.07
N GLU A 25 -0.96 6.86 12.93
CA GLU A 25 -0.58 7.45 11.64
C GLU A 25 0.33 6.50 10.83
N PRO A 26 0.21 6.48 9.49
CA PRO A 26 1.10 5.71 8.64
C PRO A 26 2.53 6.24 8.72
N THR A 27 3.50 5.33 8.80
CA THR A 27 4.92 5.66 8.62
C THR A 27 5.25 5.65 7.14
N ILE A 28 5.61 6.81 6.60
CA ILE A 28 6.04 6.95 5.20
C ILE A 28 7.43 7.57 5.18
N LYS A 29 8.38 6.89 4.53
CA LYS A 29 9.76 7.38 4.39
C LYS A 29 10.24 7.29 2.95
N HIS A 30 10.82 8.37 2.45
CA HIS A 30 11.61 8.38 1.21
C HIS A 30 13.08 8.17 1.57
N PHE A 31 13.73 7.13 1.04
CA PHE A 31 15.12 6.82 1.36
C PHE A 31 15.85 6.14 0.21
N ALA A 32 17.12 5.80 0.45
CA ALA A 32 18.04 5.23 -0.54
C ALA A 32 18.19 6.08 -1.81
N THR A 33 18.02 7.40 -1.70
CA THR A 33 18.11 8.35 -2.81
C THR A 33 19.49 8.42 -3.48
N HIS A 34 20.51 7.84 -2.85
CA HIS A 34 21.86 7.69 -3.39
C HIS A 34 22.00 6.48 -4.34
N ASN A 35 21.01 5.59 -4.39
CA ASN A 35 20.98 4.42 -5.25
C ASN A 35 19.69 4.45 -6.07
N GLU A 36 19.80 4.77 -7.37
CA GLU A 36 18.63 4.88 -8.26
C GLU A 36 17.81 3.58 -8.35
N ASP A 37 18.42 2.42 -8.12
CA ASP A 37 17.72 1.13 -8.13
C ASP A 37 16.95 0.84 -6.84
N ALA A 38 17.26 1.56 -5.75
CA ALA A 38 16.63 1.38 -4.44
C ALA A 38 15.82 2.60 -3.98
N ALA A 39 15.95 3.74 -4.65
CA ALA A 39 15.26 4.98 -4.31
C ALA A 39 13.74 4.84 -4.43
N GLY A 40 13.04 5.25 -3.38
CA GLY A 40 11.58 5.18 -3.36
C GLY A 40 10.98 5.44 -1.99
N TYR A 41 9.65 5.44 -1.95
CA TYR A 41 8.90 5.56 -0.71
C TYR A 41 8.60 4.18 -0.16
N SER A 42 8.75 4.02 1.16
CA SER A 42 8.15 2.89 1.87
C SER A 42 7.06 3.37 2.81
N LEU A 43 5.97 2.61 2.85
CA LEU A 43 4.78 2.81 3.66
C LEU A 43 4.64 1.63 4.62
N VAL A 44 4.34 1.93 5.88
CA VAL A 44 3.82 0.98 6.87
C VAL A 44 2.63 1.62 7.57
N GLN A 45 1.46 0.99 7.46
CA GLN A 45 0.26 1.31 8.23
C GLN A 45 -0.10 0.09 9.07
N LEU A 46 -0.08 0.25 10.39
CA LEU A 46 -0.65 -0.77 11.29
C LEU A 46 -2.17 -0.68 11.24
N ILE A 47 -2.83 -1.83 11.27
CA ILE A 47 -4.28 -1.96 11.42
C ILE A 47 -4.57 -2.88 12.60
N GLU A 48 -5.73 -2.78 13.23
CA GLU A 48 -6.06 -3.58 14.43
C GLU A 48 -5.88 -5.09 14.24
N THR A 49 -5.96 -5.57 12.99
CA THR A 49 -5.87 -6.98 12.63
C THR A 49 -4.54 -7.41 12.01
N SER A 50 -3.57 -6.49 11.76
CA SER A 50 -2.19 -6.73 11.25
C SER A 50 -1.59 -5.44 10.62
N SER A 51 -1.33 -5.39 9.30
CA SER A 51 -0.59 -4.29 8.66
C SER A 51 -0.80 -4.21 7.15
N ILE A 52 -0.65 -2.99 6.62
CA ILE A 52 -0.54 -2.71 5.19
C ILE A 52 0.85 -2.11 4.96
N THR A 53 1.60 -2.69 4.02
CA THR A 53 2.91 -2.19 3.62
C THR A 53 2.94 -1.85 2.15
N GLY A 54 3.80 -0.91 1.76
CA GLY A 54 3.95 -0.53 0.37
C GLY A 54 5.34 -0.03 0.04
N HIS A 55 5.82 -0.34 -1.16
CA HIS A 55 7.05 0.18 -1.73
C HIS A 55 6.76 0.85 -3.07
N PHE A 56 7.19 2.09 -3.26
CA PHE A 56 6.94 2.90 -4.45
C PHE A 56 8.27 3.30 -5.06
N VAL A 57 8.64 2.67 -6.18
CA VAL A 57 9.97 2.79 -6.79
C VAL A 57 10.06 4.05 -7.63
N ASP A 58 11.09 4.87 -7.42
CA ASP A 58 11.27 6.13 -8.15
C ASP A 58 11.55 5.89 -9.64
N LYS A 59 12.48 4.99 -9.94
CA LYS A 59 13.02 4.72 -11.27
C LYS A 59 11.97 4.36 -12.32
N ASN A 60 11.08 3.43 -12.02
CA ASN A 60 10.12 2.88 -12.99
C ASN A 60 8.65 3.20 -12.67
N GLY A 61 8.35 3.67 -11.45
CA GLY A 61 6.98 3.96 -11.02
C GLY A 61 6.19 2.76 -10.53
N ASP A 62 6.80 1.59 -10.44
CA ASP A 62 6.15 0.40 -9.90
C ASP A 62 5.84 0.59 -8.42
N CYS A 63 4.74 -0.05 -8.00
CA CYS A 63 4.37 -0.13 -6.60
C CYS A 63 4.12 -1.59 -6.21
N TYR A 64 4.65 -1.98 -5.06
CA TYR A 64 4.43 -3.27 -4.43
C TYR A 64 3.65 -3.01 -3.15
N ILE A 65 2.46 -3.59 -3.03
CA ILE A 65 1.54 -3.32 -1.91
C ILE A 65 1.12 -4.66 -1.32
N ASP A 66 1.33 -4.80 -0.02
CA ASP A 66 0.90 -5.96 0.76
C ASP A 66 -0.20 -5.53 1.72
N ILE A 67 -1.35 -6.19 1.64
CA ILE A 67 -2.46 -6.04 2.58
C ILE A 67 -2.52 -7.33 3.39
N PHE A 68 -1.93 -7.32 4.59
CA PHE A 68 -1.97 -8.46 5.49
C PHE A 68 -3.04 -8.20 6.55
N SER A 69 -4.07 -9.05 6.59
CA SER A 69 -5.17 -8.93 7.54
C SER A 69 -5.65 -10.29 8.02
N CYS A 70 -6.09 -10.36 9.28
CA CYS A 70 -6.84 -11.50 9.83
C CYS A 70 -8.34 -11.47 9.45
N LYS A 71 -8.85 -10.33 8.96
CA LYS A 71 -10.25 -10.17 8.51
C LYS A 71 -10.29 -10.25 6.98
N SER A 72 -11.29 -10.95 6.44
CA SER A 72 -11.49 -11.02 4.99
C SER A 72 -11.90 -9.67 4.43
N PHE A 73 -11.39 -9.33 3.25
CA PHE A 73 -11.76 -8.12 2.51
C PHE A 73 -11.91 -8.45 1.02
N ASP A 74 -12.64 -7.60 0.30
CA ASP A 74 -12.79 -7.73 -1.14
C ASP A 74 -11.54 -7.22 -1.88
N ILE A 75 -10.97 -8.10 -2.70
CA ILE A 75 -9.78 -7.83 -3.50
C ILE A 75 -10.09 -6.77 -4.58
N GLU A 76 -11.29 -6.78 -5.16
CA GLU A 76 -11.65 -5.82 -6.20
C GLU A 76 -11.78 -4.41 -5.64
N THR A 77 -12.29 -4.28 -4.41
CA THR A 77 -12.28 -3.02 -3.66
C THR A 77 -10.86 -2.49 -3.47
N ALA A 78 -9.92 -3.31 -3.01
CA ALA A 78 -8.52 -2.91 -2.86
C ALA A 78 -7.89 -2.48 -4.22
N LYS A 79 -8.13 -3.24 -5.29
CA LYS A 79 -7.67 -2.90 -6.65
C LYS A 79 -8.26 -1.59 -7.16
N SER A 80 -9.53 -1.32 -6.86
CA SER A 80 -10.20 -0.06 -7.23
C SER A 80 -9.51 1.14 -6.59
N VAL A 81 -9.15 1.04 -5.31
CA VAL A 81 -8.39 2.09 -4.61
C VAL A 81 -7.01 2.27 -5.23
N VAL A 82 -6.27 1.19 -5.53
CA VAL A 82 -4.97 1.28 -6.21
C VAL A 82 -5.11 1.97 -7.57
N ASN A 83 -6.11 1.62 -8.37
CA ASN A 83 -6.38 2.25 -9.66
C ASN A 83 -6.69 3.74 -9.54
N LYS A 84 -7.49 4.12 -8.54
CA LYS A 84 -7.87 5.52 -8.28
C LYS A 84 -6.66 6.40 -7.96
N TYR A 85 -5.70 5.90 -7.18
CA TYR A 85 -4.58 6.71 -6.70
C TYR A 85 -3.33 6.66 -7.58
N PHE A 86 -3.14 5.56 -8.30
CA PHE A 86 -1.91 5.30 -9.03
C PHE A 86 -2.10 4.98 -10.51
N SER A 87 -3.34 4.73 -10.96
CA SER A 87 -3.70 4.44 -12.36
C SER A 87 -2.67 3.56 -13.09
N PRO A 88 -2.30 2.39 -12.52
CA PRO A 88 -1.25 1.56 -13.08
C PRO A 88 -1.68 0.97 -14.41
N LYS A 89 -0.71 0.72 -15.31
CA LYS A 89 -0.97 0.06 -16.60
C LYS A 89 -1.39 -1.40 -16.44
N GLN A 90 -0.94 -2.05 -15.36
CA GLN A 90 -1.24 -3.45 -15.04
C GLN A 90 -1.22 -3.63 -13.52
N ILE A 91 -2.09 -4.51 -13.02
CA ILE A 91 -2.07 -4.96 -11.63
C ILE A 91 -1.94 -6.48 -11.63
N LYS A 92 -0.92 -7.00 -10.95
CA LYS A 92 -0.77 -8.42 -10.66
C LYS A 92 -1.12 -8.66 -9.20
N VAL A 93 -2.04 -9.58 -8.94
CA VAL A 93 -2.50 -9.92 -7.59
C VAL A 93 -2.08 -11.34 -7.25
N THR A 94 -1.64 -11.55 -6.02
CA THR A 94 -1.47 -12.86 -5.41
C THR A 94 -2.20 -12.83 -4.09
N TYR A 95 -3.10 -13.79 -3.88
CA TYR A 95 -3.86 -13.92 -2.66
C TYR A 95 -3.46 -15.20 -1.95
N LEU A 96 -3.15 -15.08 -0.65
CA LEU A 96 -2.72 -16.20 0.18
C LEU A 96 -3.57 -16.24 1.44
N THR A 97 -4.36 -17.30 1.59
CA THR A 97 -4.99 -17.62 2.87
C THR A 97 -3.95 -18.26 3.78
N ARG A 98 -3.63 -17.59 4.90
CA ARG A 98 -2.75 -18.15 5.93
C ARG A 98 -3.61 -18.87 6.97
N GLN A 99 -3.33 -20.15 7.21
CA GLN A 99 -3.86 -20.87 8.36
C GLN A 99 -2.90 -20.61 9.53
N ALA A 100 -3.42 -20.06 10.63
CA ALA A 100 -2.72 -19.97 11.90
C ALA A 100 -3.21 -21.09 12.82
#